data_AF-A0A7J8GUD2-F1
#
_entry.id   AF-A0A7J8GUD2-F1
#
_cell.length_a   1.000
_cell.length_b   1.000
_cell.length_c   1.000
_cell.angle_alpha   90.00
_cell.angle_beta   90.00
_cell.angle_gamma   90.00
#
_symmetry.space_group_name_H-M   'P 1'
#
loop_
_entity.id
_entity.type
_entity.pdbx_description
1 polymer ?
#
loop_
_entity_poly.entity_id
_entity_poly.type
_entity_poly.pdbx_seq_one_letter_code
_entity_poly.pdbx_strand_id
1 'polypeptide(L)'
;MVHAVSGPSSPGRLSEPDPSHTLEERVVHWYFKLLDKNSSGDIGKKEMKPFKRFLRKKSKPKKCVKRFVEYCDTSKDKALSLSELMGCLDVTKEEHRASGRKRHTPKGSTESAARRQQRNQG
;
A
#
# COMPACT_ATOMS: atom_id res chain seq x y z
N MET A 1 7.52 -48.42 -12.57
CA MET A 1 6.93 -47.15 -12.09
C MET A 1 8.04 -46.35 -11.45
N VAL A 2 8.48 -45.27 -12.09
CA VAL A 2 9.43 -44.34 -11.47
C VAL A 2 8.61 -43.35 -10.64
N HIS A 3 8.70 -43.43 -9.32
CA HIS A 3 8.17 -42.38 -8.47
C HIS A 3 9.23 -41.27 -8.43
N ALA A 4 8.92 -40.12 -9.02
CA ALA A 4 9.74 -38.94 -8.86
C ALA A 4 9.64 -38.47 -7.41
N VAL A 5 10.72 -38.62 -6.65
CA VAL A 5 10.83 -38.09 -5.29
C VAL A 5 10.93 -36.57 -5.39
N SER A 6 9.85 -35.86 -5.07
CA SER A 6 9.91 -34.42 -4.84
C SER A 6 10.69 -34.18 -3.54
N GLY A 7 11.95 -33.75 -3.68
CA GLY A 7 12.80 -33.38 -2.56
C GLY A 7 12.25 -32.20 -1.75
N PRO A 8 12.73 -32.01 -0.50
CA PRO A 8 12.17 -31.04 0.43
C PRO A 8 12.38 -29.60 -0.05
N SER A 9 11.29 -28.84 -0.06
CA SER A 9 11.24 -27.41 -0.36
C SER A 9 12.33 -26.64 0.39
N SER A 10 13.30 -26.13 -0.38
CA SER A 10 14.34 -25.24 0.14
C SER A 10 13.71 -23.93 0.63
N PRO A 11 14.08 -23.42 1.82
CA PRO A 11 13.60 -22.14 2.32
C PRO A 11 14.34 -21.03 1.55
N GLY A 12 13.77 -20.61 0.42
CA GLY A 12 14.41 -19.62 -0.45
C GLY A 12 14.01 -19.70 -1.92
N ARG A 13 13.35 -20.79 -2.35
CA ARG A 13 12.71 -20.82 -3.66
C ARG A 13 11.44 -19.98 -3.56
N LEU A 14 11.46 -18.78 -4.12
CA LEU A 14 10.24 -18.02 -4.37
C LEU A 14 9.25 -18.99 -5.03
N SER A 15 8.08 -19.21 -4.40
CA SER A 15 7.04 -20.07 -4.99
C SER A 15 6.86 -19.67 -6.43
N GLU A 16 6.99 -20.66 -7.33
CA GLU A 16 6.86 -20.47 -8.77
C GLU A 16 5.57 -19.65 -8.99
N PRO A 17 5.66 -18.47 -9.61
CA PRO A 17 4.46 -17.70 -9.88
C PRO A 17 3.53 -18.54 -10.76
N ASP A 18 2.25 -18.60 -10.42
CA ASP A 18 1.24 -19.29 -11.23
C ASP A 18 1.35 -18.80 -12.68
N PRO A 19 1.54 -19.70 -13.67
CA PRO A 19 1.67 -19.31 -15.08
C PRO A 19 0.42 -18.61 -15.62
N SER A 20 -0.69 -18.65 -14.90
CA SER A 20 -1.95 -17.96 -15.22
C SER A 20 -1.94 -16.48 -14.83
N HIS A 21 -0.97 -16.03 -14.02
CA HIS A 21 -0.87 -14.64 -13.59
C HIS A 21 -0.29 -13.71 -14.67
N THR A 22 -0.83 -12.50 -14.74
CA THR A 22 -0.28 -11.42 -15.58
C THR A 22 1.15 -11.06 -15.15
N LEU A 23 1.88 -10.31 -15.99
CA LEU A 23 3.24 -9.87 -15.63
C LEU A 23 3.19 -9.02 -14.35
N GLU A 24 2.21 -8.13 -14.28
CA GLU A 24 1.97 -7.22 -13.18
C GLU A 24 1.72 -7.99 -11.88
N GLU A 25 0.84 -8.99 -11.91
CA GLU A 25 0.54 -9.84 -10.76
C GLU A 25 1.79 -10.55 -10.26
N ARG A 26 2.58 -11.14 -11.17
CA ARG A 26 3.83 -11.81 -10.81
C ARG A 26 4.85 -10.86 -10.17
N VAL A 27 4.98 -9.64 -10.69
CA VAL A 27 5.86 -8.61 -10.13
C VAL A 27 5.40 -8.19 -8.74
N VAL A 28 4.10 -7.99 -8.53
CA VAL A 28 3.56 -7.62 -7.21
C VAL A 28 3.77 -8.75 -6.21
N HIS A 29 3.48 -10.00 -6.56
CA HIS A 29 3.74 -11.16 -5.71
C HIS A 29 5.21 -11.29 -5.31
N TRP A 30 6.12 -11.15 -6.28
CA TRP A 30 7.55 -11.17 -6.03
C TRP A 30 7.96 -10.05 -5.06
N TYR A 31 7.50 -8.83 -5.33
CA TYR A 31 7.87 -7.67 -4.54
C TYR A 31 7.27 -7.71 -3.13
N PHE A 32 6.06 -8.24 -2.99
CA PHE A 32 5.42 -8.48 -1.70
C PHE A 32 6.27 -9.40 -0.82
N LYS A 33 6.72 -10.53 -1.35
CA LYS A 33 7.64 -11.45 -0.64
C LYS A 33 8.97 -10.81 -0.25
N LEU A 34 9.43 -9.82 -1.02
CA LEU A 34 10.65 -9.08 -0.67
C LEU A 34 10.44 -8.09 0.48
N LEU A 35 9.20 -7.59 0.62
CA LEU A 35 8.82 -6.64 1.67
C LEU A 35 8.43 -7.33 2.98
N ASP A 36 7.64 -8.42 2.90
CA ASP A 36 7.20 -9.26 4.01
C ASP A 36 8.35 -10.18 4.48
N LYS A 37 9.21 -9.63 5.33
CA LYS A 37 10.41 -10.30 5.84
C LYS A 37 10.11 -11.19 7.03
N ASN A 38 9.06 -10.88 7.77
CA ASN A 38 8.59 -11.67 8.90
C ASN A 38 7.63 -12.80 8.48
N SER A 39 7.30 -12.92 7.18
CA SER A 39 6.39 -13.92 6.62
C SER A 39 5.02 -13.89 7.29
N SER A 40 4.52 -12.70 7.66
CA SER A 40 3.22 -12.56 8.30
C SER A 40 2.06 -12.52 7.32
N GLY A 41 2.34 -12.39 6.02
CA GLY A 41 1.31 -12.29 4.98
C GLY A 41 0.75 -10.88 4.80
N ASP A 42 1.38 -9.88 5.43
CA ASP A 42 1.02 -8.47 5.39
C ASP A 42 2.26 -7.58 5.48
N ILE A 43 2.24 -6.41 4.83
CA ILE A 43 3.33 -5.43 4.91
C ILE A 43 3.10 -4.56 6.15
N GLY A 44 3.72 -4.96 7.26
CA GLY A 44 3.56 -4.29 8.54
C GLY A 44 4.30 -2.94 8.63
N LYS A 45 4.12 -2.23 9.75
CA LYS A 45 4.71 -0.89 9.99
C LYS A 45 6.23 -0.81 9.76
N LYS A 46 6.98 -1.87 10.08
CA LYS A 46 8.45 -1.92 9.94
C LYS A 46 8.87 -2.05 8.47
N GLU A 47 8.10 -2.77 7.67
CA GLU A 47 8.36 -3.07 6.25
C GLU A 47 7.77 -2.01 5.32
N MET A 48 6.77 -1.28 5.83
CA MET A 48 6.18 -0.14 5.15
C MET A 48 7.18 0.99 4.89
N LYS A 49 8.21 1.14 5.74
CA LYS A 49 9.20 2.21 5.64
C LYS A 49 10.05 2.12 4.35
N PRO A 50 10.69 0.99 4.02
CA PRO A 50 11.39 0.85 2.74
C PRO A 50 10.43 0.96 1.54
N PHE A 51 9.21 0.42 1.63
CA PHE A 51 8.22 0.53 0.56
C PHE A 51 7.81 1.99 0.27
N LYS A 52 7.42 2.77 1.29
CA LYS A 52 7.11 4.20 1.14
C LYS A 52 8.31 5.00 0.62
N ARG A 53 9.54 4.61 0.96
CA ARG A 53 10.75 5.25 0.43
C ARG A 53 10.88 5.02 -1.08
N PHE A 54 10.64 3.79 -1.54
CA PHE A 54 10.63 3.45 -2.96
C PHE A 54 9.56 4.26 -3.71
N LEU A 55 8.32 4.25 -3.22
CA LEU A 55 7.23 5.03 -3.81
C LEU A 55 7.52 6.53 -3.85
N ARG A 56 8.16 7.10 -2.81
CA ARG A 56 8.56 8.52 -2.82
C ARG A 56 9.61 8.85 -3.88
N LYS A 57 10.42 7.88 -4.30
CA LYS A 57 11.43 8.04 -5.35
C LYS A 57 10.81 7.89 -6.74
N LYS A 58 9.83 7.00 -6.89
CA LYS A 58 9.23 6.64 -8.19
C LYS A 58 7.95 7.39 -8.52
N SER A 59 7.19 7.83 -7.52
CA SER A 59 5.87 8.44 -7.67
C SER A 59 5.84 9.84 -7.08
N LYS A 60 5.45 10.82 -7.89
CA LYS A 60 5.13 12.20 -7.47
C LYS A 60 3.62 12.40 -7.66
N PRO A 61 2.94 13.12 -6.74
CA PRO A 61 3.46 13.91 -5.63
C PRO A 61 3.69 13.14 -4.32
N LYS A 62 4.67 13.58 -3.51
CA LYS A 62 5.03 12.94 -2.22
C LYS A 62 3.87 12.89 -1.20
N LYS A 63 2.88 13.79 -1.33
CA LYS A 63 1.70 13.84 -0.45
C LYS A 63 0.82 12.60 -0.59
N CYS A 64 0.62 12.10 -1.81
CA CYS A 64 -0.14 10.87 -2.07
C CYS A 64 0.55 9.66 -1.43
N VAL A 65 1.86 9.55 -1.59
CA VAL A 65 2.63 8.44 -1.00
C VAL A 65 2.57 8.44 0.54
N LYS A 66 2.51 9.61 1.18
CA LYS A 66 2.36 9.69 2.65
C LYS A 66 1.05 9.06 3.12
N ARG A 67 -0.01 9.21 2.33
CA ARG A 67 -1.37 8.70 2.59
C ARG A 67 -1.64 7.34 1.95
N PHE A 68 -0.66 6.73 1.29
CA PHE A 68 -0.84 5.49 0.53
C PHE A 68 -1.54 4.40 1.35
N VAL A 69 -0.98 4.04 2.51
CA VAL A 69 -1.57 3.01 3.39
C VAL A 69 -2.98 3.38 3.83
N GLU A 70 -3.23 4.64 4.17
CA GLU A 70 -4.56 5.09 4.60
C GLU A 70 -5.64 4.92 3.52
N TYR A 71 -5.25 4.90 2.24
CA TYR A 71 -6.18 4.62 1.14
C TYR A 71 -6.26 3.14 0.77
N CYS A 72 -5.16 2.40 0.93
CA CYS A 72 -5.07 1.00 0.52
C CYS A 72 -5.47 0.00 1.61
N ASP A 73 -5.38 0.40 2.87
CA ASP A 73 -5.75 -0.40 4.04
C ASP A 73 -7.26 -0.35 4.24
N THR A 74 -7.95 -1.29 3.58
CA THR A 74 -9.41 -1.44 3.63
C THR A 74 -9.85 -2.19 4.88
N SER A 75 -9.01 -3.12 5.36
CA SER A 75 -9.21 -3.88 6.62
C SER A 75 -9.03 -3.01 7.87
N LYS A 76 -8.34 -1.87 7.75
CA LYS A 76 -7.98 -0.91 8.82
C LYS A 76 -7.07 -1.50 9.90
N ASP A 77 -6.26 -2.48 9.56
CA ASP A 77 -5.31 -3.13 10.47
C ASP A 77 -3.94 -2.43 10.53
N LYS A 78 -3.74 -1.37 9.73
CA LYS A 78 -2.50 -0.60 9.58
C LYS A 78 -1.37 -1.39 8.92
N ALA A 79 -1.68 -2.49 8.26
CA ALA A 79 -0.82 -3.24 7.37
C ALA A 79 -1.39 -3.19 5.94
N LEU A 80 -0.73 -3.87 5.01
CA LEU A 80 -1.28 -4.09 3.67
C LEU A 80 -1.14 -5.56 3.32
N SER A 81 -2.27 -6.22 3.13
CA SER A 81 -2.30 -7.56 2.55
C SER A 81 -1.90 -7.52 1.06
N LEU A 82 -1.55 -8.68 0.51
CA LEU A 82 -1.25 -8.82 -0.92
C LEU A 82 -2.40 -8.31 -1.79
N SER A 83 -3.64 -8.70 -1.48
CA SER A 83 -4.83 -8.32 -2.23
C SER A 83 -5.05 -6.80 -2.24
N GLU A 84 -4.84 -6.15 -1.10
CA GLU A 84 -4.95 -4.69 -0.99
C GLU A 84 -3.87 -3.98 -1.79
N LEU A 85 -2.64 -4.48 -1.74
CA LEU A 85 -1.54 -3.93 -2.55
C LEU A 85 -1.82 -4.06 -4.04
N MET A 86 -2.31 -5.22 -4.49
CA MET A 86 -2.69 -5.46 -5.89
C MET A 86 -3.82 -4.53 -6.33
N GLY A 87 -4.89 -4.43 -5.52
CA GLY A 87 -6.00 -3.51 -5.79
C GLY A 87 -5.56 -2.05 -5.84
N CYS A 88 -4.62 -1.63 -4.99
CA CYS A 88 -4.12 -0.26 -4.99
C CYS A 88 -3.17 0.08 -6.13
N LEU A 89 -2.54 -0.93 -6.75
CA LEU A 89 -1.69 -0.78 -7.92
C LEU A 89 -2.43 -1.08 -9.23
N ASP A 90 -3.72 -1.39 -9.14
CA ASP A 90 -4.60 -1.72 -10.27
C ASP A 90 -4.15 -2.96 -11.06
N VAL A 91 -3.66 -3.96 -10.33
CA VAL A 91 -3.09 -5.22 -10.86
C VAL A 91 -4.16 -6.34 -10.91
N THR A 92 -5.45 -5.97 -10.95
CA THR A 92 -6.67 -6.82 -10.83
C THR A 92 -7.01 -7.22 -9.37
N LYS A 93 -8.23 -7.58 -8.95
CA LYS A 93 -9.45 -8.15 -9.59
C LYS A 93 -10.57 -7.15 -9.85
N GLU A 94 -11.27 -7.33 -10.97
CA GLU A 94 -12.62 -6.80 -11.25
C GLU A 94 -13.57 -7.06 -10.07
N GLU A 95 -13.66 -6.13 -9.12
CA GLU A 95 -14.88 -5.65 -8.44
C GLU A 95 -14.51 -4.66 -7.32
N HIS A 96 -13.76 -3.60 -7.65
CA HIS A 96 -13.80 -2.40 -6.81
C HIS A 96 -15.04 -1.60 -7.22
N ARG A 97 -16.22 -2.06 -6.79
CA ARG A 97 -17.38 -1.19 -6.72
C ARG A 97 -16.94 0.01 -5.89
N ALA A 98 -16.85 1.15 -6.57
CA ALA A 98 -16.60 2.46 -6.01
C ALA A 98 -17.59 2.79 -4.88
N SER A 99 -17.39 2.24 -3.69
CA SER A 99 -18.13 2.56 -2.48
C SER A 99 -17.16 3.15 -1.48
N GLY A 100 -16.69 4.36 -1.78
CA GLY A 100 -15.72 5.01 -0.92
C GLY A 100 -15.14 6.35 -1.39
N ARG A 101 -15.73 7.03 -2.37
CA ARG A 101 -15.45 8.47 -2.58
C ARG A 101 -16.04 9.32 -1.42
N LYS A 102 -15.69 9.04 -0.16
CA LYS A 102 -15.77 10.06 0.88
C LYS A 102 -14.49 10.87 0.81
N ARG A 103 -14.60 11.96 0.04
CA ARG A 103 -13.66 13.07 0.00
C ARG A 103 -13.50 13.58 1.44
N HIS A 104 -12.48 13.12 2.17
CA HIS A 104 -12.15 13.67 3.48
C HIS A 104 -11.61 15.10 3.26
N THR A 105 -12.49 16.08 3.40
CA THR A 105 -12.08 17.47 3.68
C THR A 105 -11.59 17.54 5.12
N PRO A 106 -10.31 17.86 5.38
CA PRO A 106 -9.89 18.21 6.74
C PRO A 106 -10.53 19.55 7.08
N LYS A 107 -11.50 19.53 8.01
CA LYS A 107 -12.08 20.72 8.62
C LYS A 107 -10.97 21.40 9.42
N GLY A 108 -10.49 22.55 8.92
CA GLY A 108 -9.47 23.34 9.58
C GLY A 108 -10.00 23.93 10.88
N SER A 109 -9.42 23.51 12.00
CA SER A 109 -9.47 24.25 13.27
C SER A 109 -8.29 25.21 13.29
N THR A 110 -8.54 26.51 13.16
CA THR A 110 -7.72 27.56 13.76
C THR A 110 -8.63 28.71 14.14
N GLU A 111 -9.09 28.69 15.39
CA GLU A 111 -9.42 29.89 16.15
C GLU A 111 -8.13 30.71 16.36
N SER A 112 -8.30 32.03 16.45
CA SER A 112 -7.29 33.04 16.81
C SER A 112 -6.36 33.57 15.72
N ALA A 113 -6.72 34.73 15.14
CA ALA A 113 -5.93 35.97 15.22
C ALA A 113 -6.33 36.98 14.12
N ALA A 114 -7.28 37.89 14.41
CA ALA A 114 -7.39 39.18 13.70
C ALA A 114 -8.42 40.13 14.38
N ARG A 115 -8.21 40.48 15.66
CA ARG A 115 -8.78 41.71 16.24
C ARG A 115 -7.65 42.70 16.44
N ARG A 116 -7.22 43.35 15.35
CA ARG A 116 -6.21 44.42 15.40
C ARG A 116 -6.42 45.41 14.25
N GLN A 117 -7.60 46.02 14.19
CA GLN A 117 -7.84 47.19 13.33
C GLN A 117 -9.09 47.95 13.82
N GLN A 118 -9.00 48.51 15.02
CA GLN A 118 -9.74 49.72 15.39
C GLN A 118 -8.76 50.60 16.16
N ARG A 119 -7.94 51.33 15.41
CA ARG A 119 -7.26 52.53 15.88
C ARG A 119 -6.97 53.41 14.66
N ASN A 120 -7.44 54.65 14.77
CA ASN A 120 -7.20 55.79 13.89
C ASN A 120 -7.81 55.79 12.49
N GLN A 121 -8.99 56.39 12.36
CA GLN A 121 -9.25 57.57 11.51
C GLN A 121 -10.22 58.43 12.35
N GLY A 122 -9.93 59.68 12.71
CA GLY A 122 -9.67 60.80 11.80
C GLY A 122 -10.92 61.65 11.82
#